data_AF-A0A3D5H7T4-F1
#
_entry.id   AF-A0A3D5H7T4-F1
#
_cell.length_a   1.000
_cell.length_b   1.000
_cell.length_c   1.000
_cell.angle_alpha   90.00
_cell.angle_beta   90.00
_cell.angle_gamma   90.00
#
_symmetry.space_group_name_H-M   'P 1'
#
loop_
_entity.id
_entity.type
_entity.pdbx_description
1 polymer ?
#
loop_
_entity_poly.entity_id
_entity_poly.type
_entity_poly.pdbx_seq_one_letter_code
_entity_poly.pdbx_strand_id
1 'polypeptide(L)'
;MKPVVLLMAVFIACLALSPVSATPPGDLSPLVSPRSFFSDSEDLVYEVSWTFIKLGTIHIKTVGDFKAIAYIDSYQGLPFVDLHSVNYTEMDSAFYTRCGYAIDKDGKDWKGLRYMLDLSNKSVVIDELHHKDLAS
;
A
#
# COMPACT_ATOMS: atom_id res chain seq x y z
N MET A 1 14.16 -7.75 40.44
CA MET A 1 13.11 -7.71 39.40
C MET A 1 13.33 -6.45 38.57
N LYS A 2 13.27 -6.59 37.25
CA LYS A 2 14.04 -5.78 36.27
C LYS A 2 13.29 -4.50 35.84
N PRO A 3 14.00 -3.39 35.54
CA PRO A 3 13.43 -2.08 35.14
C PRO A 3 12.53 -2.13 33.89
N VAL A 4 12.60 -3.22 33.12
CA VAL A 4 11.78 -3.49 31.92
C VAL A 4 10.28 -3.64 32.25
N VAL A 5 9.93 -4.20 33.41
CA VAL A 5 8.52 -4.41 33.79
C VAL A 5 7.83 -3.09 34.16
N LEU A 6 8.59 -2.14 34.73
CA LEU A 6 8.08 -0.82 35.09
C LEU A 6 7.81 0.03 33.84
N LEU A 7 8.66 -0.07 32.82
CA LEU A 7 8.53 0.67 31.56
C LEU A 7 7.32 0.21 30.73
N MET A 8 6.99 -1.08 30.78
CA MET A 8 5.83 -1.63 30.08
C MET A 8 4.49 -1.22 30.73
N ALA A 9 4.46 -1.10 32.07
CA ALA A 9 3.26 -0.66 32.79
C ALA A 9 2.93 0.83 32.54
N VAL A 10 3.94 1.68 32.37
CA VAL A 10 3.75 3.11 32.01
C VAL A 10 3.20 3.25 30.59
N PHE A 11 3.61 2.36 29.68
CA PHE A 11 3.17 2.38 28.27
C PHE A 11 1.68 2.05 28.11
N ILE A 12 1.17 1.09 28.90
CA ILE A 12 -0.26 0.71 28.91
C ILE A 12 -1.11 1.81 29.55
N ALA A 13 -0.60 2.48 30.60
CA ALA A 13 -1.32 3.56 31.26
C ALA A 13 -1.48 4.82 30.38
N CYS A 14 -0.51 5.12 29.49
CA CYS A 14 -0.62 6.28 28.60
C CYS A 14 -1.62 6.07 27.45
N LEU A 15 -1.83 4.83 26.99
CA LEU A 15 -2.80 4.53 25.93
C LEU A 15 -4.25 4.57 26.40
N ALA A 16 -4.50 4.39 27.70
CA ALA A 16 -5.86 4.36 28.26
C ALA A 16 -6.49 5.73 28.55
N LEU A 17 -5.75 6.84 28.40
CA LEU A 17 -6.17 8.17 28.88
C LEU A 17 -6.39 9.22 27.78
N SER A 18 -6.43 8.84 26.51
CA SER A 18 -6.77 9.78 25.44
C SER A 18 -8.27 9.76 25.16
N PRO A 19 -9.06 10.78 25.54
CA PRO A 19 -10.45 10.86 25.13
C PRO A 19 -10.51 11.07 23.61
N VAL A 20 -10.91 10.04 22.88
CA VAL A 20 -11.39 10.20 21.50
C VAL A 20 -12.69 10.97 21.57
N SER A 21 -12.64 12.26 21.29
CA SER A 21 -13.82 13.09 21.08
C SER A 21 -14.29 12.89 19.64
N ALA A 22 -15.26 12.02 19.44
CA ALA A 22 -15.94 11.88 18.15
C ALA A 22 -16.93 13.04 17.99
N THR A 23 -16.57 14.03 17.18
CA THR A 23 -17.50 15.10 16.78
C THR A 23 -18.54 14.50 15.83
N PRO A 24 -19.85 14.78 16.00
CA PRO A 24 -20.85 14.29 15.05
C PRO A 24 -20.60 14.89 13.66
N PRO A 25 -20.87 14.14 12.58
CA PRO A 25 -20.64 14.63 11.23
C PRO A 25 -21.65 15.74 10.93
N GLY A 26 -21.16 16.98 10.87
CA GLY A 26 -21.87 18.09 10.24
C GLY A 26 -22.00 17.83 8.74
N ASP A 27 -23.10 18.34 8.17
CA ASP A 27 -23.54 18.21 6.77
C ASP A 27 -22.45 17.78 5.76
N LEU A 28 -22.57 16.55 5.27
CA LEU A 28 -21.79 16.01 4.16
C LEU A 28 -22.27 16.61 2.84
N SER A 29 -22.02 17.89 2.63
CA SER A 29 -21.77 18.36 1.26
C SER A 29 -20.42 17.77 0.85
N PRO A 30 -20.31 17.03 -0.27
CA PRO A 30 -19.03 16.49 -0.68
C PRO A 30 -18.16 17.68 -1.11
N LEU A 31 -17.36 18.19 -0.18
CA LEU A 31 -16.23 19.06 -0.49
C LEU A 31 -15.17 18.16 -1.15
N VAL A 32 -15.46 17.66 -2.35
CA VAL A 32 -14.45 17.14 -3.25
C VAL A 32 -13.62 18.34 -3.63
N SER A 33 -12.61 18.61 -2.81
CA SER A 33 -11.53 19.51 -3.18
C SER A 33 -10.97 18.96 -4.50
N PRO A 34 -10.93 19.74 -5.59
CA PRO A 34 -10.33 19.33 -6.85
C PRO A 34 -8.79 19.35 -6.74
N ARG A 35 -8.25 18.93 -5.60
CA ARG A 35 -6.83 18.58 -5.48
C ARG A 35 -6.68 17.26 -6.21
N SER A 36 -6.09 17.29 -7.40
CA SER A 36 -5.66 16.06 -8.06
C SER A 36 -4.72 15.34 -7.09
N PHE A 37 -5.11 14.17 -6.60
CA PHE A 37 -4.28 13.37 -5.69
C PHE A 37 -3.02 12.85 -6.38
N PHE A 38 -3.07 12.74 -7.71
CA PHE A 38 -1.96 12.39 -8.58
C PHE A 38 -1.94 13.35 -9.76
N SER A 39 -0.78 13.88 -10.10
CA SER A 39 -0.55 14.52 -11.38
C SER A 39 -0.14 13.49 -12.44
N ASP A 40 -0.44 13.77 -13.70
CA ASP A 40 -0.04 12.88 -14.79
C ASP A 40 1.49 12.81 -14.85
N SER A 41 2.02 11.61 -15.07
CA SER A 41 3.47 11.32 -15.12
C SER A 41 4.26 11.63 -13.84
N GLU A 42 3.59 11.67 -12.69
CA GLU A 42 4.25 11.83 -11.40
C GLU A 42 5.09 10.60 -11.04
N ASP A 43 6.24 10.87 -10.41
CA ASP A 43 7.17 9.87 -9.90
C ASP A 43 7.46 10.21 -8.44
N LEU A 44 7.00 9.34 -7.53
CA LEU A 44 7.09 9.50 -6.09
C LEU A 44 7.89 8.35 -5.48
N VAL A 45 8.95 8.68 -4.75
CA VAL A 45 9.76 7.70 -4.03
C VAL A 45 9.69 7.98 -2.54
N TYR A 46 9.17 7.01 -1.78
CA TYR A 46 9.07 7.08 -0.33
C TYR A 46 10.01 6.07 0.31
N GLU A 47 10.83 6.52 1.26
CA GLU A 47 11.62 5.62 2.10
C GLU A 47 10.79 5.18 3.31
N VAL A 48 10.66 3.87 3.51
CA VAL A 48 9.96 3.29 4.65
C VAL A 48 10.98 3.03 5.75
N SER A 49 10.68 3.52 6.95
CA SER A 49 11.53 3.33 8.13
C SER A 49 10.71 2.96 9.36
N TRP A 50 11.28 2.16 10.23
CA TRP A 50 10.72 1.85 11.55
C TRP A 50 11.71 2.28 12.64
N THR A 51 11.31 3.31 13.40
CA THR A 51 12.14 3.99 14.40
C THR A 51 13.48 4.49 13.83
N PHE A 52 14.56 3.73 13.97
CA PHE A 52 15.91 4.06 13.48
C PHE A 52 16.40 3.12 12.37
N ILE A 53 15.58 2.12 12.00
CA ILE A 53 15.92 1.14 10.97
C ILE A 53 15.21 1.52 9.68
N LYS A 54 15.97 1.62 8.59
CA LYS A 54 15.42 1.80 7.25
C LYS A 54 15.02 0.44 6.68
N LEU A 55 13.78 0.32 6.20
CA LEU A 55 13.21 -0.94 5.74
C LEU A 55 13.25 -1.10 4.22
N GLY A 56 13.15 0.00 3.48
CA GLY A 56 13.10 -0.07 2.03
C GLY A 56 12.50 1.16 1.39
N THR A 57 12.03 0.99 0.16
CA THR A 57 11.47 2.06 -0.67
C THR A 57 10.17 1.63 -1.32
N ILE A 58 9.25 2.58 -1.44
CA ILE A 58 8.04 2.47 -2.26
C ILE A 58 8.16 3.52 -3.36
N HIS A 59 8.23 3.07 -4.60
CA HIS A 59 8.34 3.91 -5.79
C HIS A 59 7.03 3.86 -6.58
N ILE A 60 6.23 4.92 -6.52
CA ILE A 60 4.95 5.03 -7.20
C ILE A 60 5.15 5.88 -8.45
N LYS A 61 4.71 5.37 -9.60
CA LYS A 61 4.69 6.08 -10.88
C LYS A 61 3.29 6.09 -11.46
N THR A 62 2.83 7.27 -11.87
CA THR A 62 1.58 7.43 -12.62
C THR A 62 1.84 7.18 -14.11
N VAL A 63 1.14 6.22 -14.71
CA VAL A 63 1.33 5.80 -16.11
C VAL A 63 0.10 6.21 -16.94
N GLY A 64 -0.11 7.51 -17.02
CA GLY A 64 -1.29 8.13 -17.64
C GLY A 64 -2.49 8.23 -16.70
N ASP A 65 -3.61 8.69 -17.25
CA ASP A 65 -4.81 9.01 -16.50
C ASP A 65 -5.32 7.78 -15.74
N PHE A 66 -5.47 7.93 -14.41
CA PHE A 66 -6.03 6.91 -13.52
C PHE A 66 -5.27 5.58 -13.46
N LYS A 67 -3.99 5.56 -13.86
CA LYS A 67 -3.15 4.36 -13.81
C LYS A 67 -1.92 4.61 -12.96
N ALA A 68 -1.61 3.67 -12.07
CA ALA A 68 -0.43 3.76 -11.24
C ALA A 68 0.27 2.40 -11.12
N ILE A 69 1.59 2.43 -11.05
CA ILE A 69 2.43 1.29 -10.72
C ILE A 69 3.28 1.64 -9.50
N ALA A 70 3.32 0.75 -8.52
CA ALA A 70 4.12 0.86 -7.33
C ALA A 70 5.14 -0.29 -7.29
N TYR A 71 6.41 0.06 -7.19
CA TYR A 71 7.51 -0.87 -6.93
C TYR A 71 7.83 -0.79 -5.44
N ILE A 72 7.86 -1.94 -4.78
CA ILE A 72 8.08 -2.04 -3.34
C ILE A 72 9.28 -2.95 -3.13
N ASP A 73 10.33 -2.37 -2.56
CA ASP A 73 11.63 -3.00 -2.41
C ASP A 73 12.09 -2.85 -0.97
N SER A 74 12.40 -3.96 -0.31
CA SER A 74 13.11 -3.95 0.97
C SER A 74 14.62 -3.82 0.77
N TYR A 75 15.32 -3.19 1.71
CA TYR A 75 16.78 -3.17 1.68
C TYR A 75 17.38 -4.54 2.00
N GLN A 76 18.50 -4.86 1.34
CA GLN A 76 19.22 -6.10 1.57
C GLN A 76 19.80 -6.17 2.99
N GLY A 77 19.81 -7.38 3.57
CA GLY A 77 20.40 -7.62 4.88
C GLY A 77 19.49 -7.30 6.07
N LEU A 78 18.22 -6.97 5.81
CA LEU A 78 17.22 -6.84 6.87
C LEU A 78 16.83 -8.20 7.43
N PRO A 79 16.75 -8.34 8.76
CA PRO A 79 16.30 -9.58 9.36
C PRO A 79 14.82 -9.80 9.04
N PHE A 80 14.50 -10.99 8.51
CA PHE A 80 13.13 -11.47 8.26
C PHE A 80 12.31 -10.71 7.20
N VAL A 81 12.92 -9.77 6.46
CA VAL A 81 12.24 -9.00 5.43
C VAL A 81 13.05 -9.10 4.13
N ASP A 82 12.49 -9.80 3.16
CA ASP A 82 12.96 -9.85 1.77
C ASP A 82 11.72 -9.67 0.88
N LEU A 83 11.36 -8.41 0.64
CA LEU A 83 10.18 -7.99 -0.11
C LEU A 83 10.62 -7.35 -1.41
N HIS A 84 10.14 -7.91 -2.52
CA HIS A 84 10.27 -7.33 -3.85
C HIS A 84 8.94 -7.54 -4.57
N SER A 85 8.17 -6.46 -4.69
CA SER A 85 6.79 -6.50 -5.12
C SER A 85 6.48 -5.40 -6.13
N VAL A 86 5.60 -5.70 -7.08
CA VAL A 86 5.10 -4.77 -8.08
C VAL A 86 3.59 -4.79 -8.06
N ASN A 87 2.99 -3.64 -7.78
CA ASN A 87 1.55 -3.44 -7.76
C ASN A 87 1.14 -2.49 -8.86
N TYR A 88 0.22 -2.91 -9.71
CA TYR A 88 -0.39 -2.09 -10.74
C TYR A 88 -1.88 -1.94 -10.47
N THR A 89 -2.40 -0.74 -10.72
CA THR A 89 -3.83 -0.45 -10.62
C THR A 89 -4.27 0.47 -11.75
N GLU A 90 -5.46 0.21 -12.27
CA GLU A 90 -6.20 1.07 -13.17
C GLU A 90 -7.53 1.44 -12.52
N MET A 91 -7.83 2.73 -12.52
CA MET A 91 -9.05 3.31 -11.95
C MET A 91 -9.87 4.00 -13.05
N ASP A 92 -11.12 4.32 -12.75
CA ASP A 92 -11.94 5.22 -13.56
C ASP A 92 -11.78 6.68 -13.10
N SER A 93 -12.48 7.59 -13.78
CA SER A 93 -12.44 9.02 -13.47
C SER A 93 -13.00 9.40 -12.09
N ALA A 94 -13.72 8.48 -11.45
CA ALA A 94 -14.23 8.62 -10.09
C ALA A 94 -13.34 7.89 -9.06
N PHE A 95 -12.14 7.44 -9.47
CA PHE A 95 -11.17 6.70 -8.67
C PHE A 95 -11.66 5.32 -8.19
N TYR A 96 -12.68 4.74 -8.85
CA TYR A 96 -13.02 3.35 -8.61
C TYR A 96 -12.06 2.44 -9.37
N THR A 97 -11.53 1.45 -8.67
CA THR A 97 -10.66 0.44 -9.27
C THR A 97 -11.40 -0.36 -10.35
N ARG A 98 -10.78 -0.53 -11.52
CA ARG A 98 -11.27 -1.34 -12.64
C ARG A 98 -10.54 -2.67 -12.70
N CYS A 99 -9.22 -2.63 -12.64
CA CYS A 99 -8.38 -3.82 -12.64
C CYS A 99 -7.02 -3.51 -12.03
N GLY A 100 -6.27 -4.57 -11.75
CA GLY A 100 -4.93 -4.44 -11.24
C GLY A 100 -4.24 -5.79 -11.13
N TYR A 101 -2.97 -5.75 -10.78
CA TYR A 101 -2.25 -6.94 -10.37
C TYR A 101 -1.28 -6.62 -9.25
N ALA A 102 -1.00 -7.61 -8.43
CA ALA A 102 0.04 -7.60 -7.42
C ALA A 102 0.91 -8.82 -7.67
N ILE A 103 2.20 -8.60 -7.89
CA ILE A 103 3.17 -9.68 -8.04
C ILE A 103 4.30 -9.50 -7.04
N ASP A 104 4.62 -10.58 -6.34
CA ASP A 104 5.68 -10.66 -5.36
C ASP A 104 6.73 -11.67 -5.83
N LYS A 105 7.99 -11.34 -5.60
CA LYS A 105 9.09 -12.26 -5.87
C LYS A 105 9.30 -13.17 -4.67
N ASP A 106 9.26 -14.47 -4.94
CA ASP A 106 9.51 -15.54 -3.99
C ASP A 106 10.75 -16.33 -4.46
N GLY A 107 11.92 -15.93 -3.99
CA GLY A 107 13.20 -16.47 -4.43
C GLY A 107 13.49 -16.17 -5.91
N LYS A 108 13.33 -17.19 -6.76
CA LYS A 108 13.51 -17.08 -8.23
C LYS A 108 12.21 -16.95 -9.00
N ASP A 109 11.09 -17.22 -8.36
CA ASP A 109 9.78 -17.23 -8.99
C ASP A 109 9.02 -15.95 -8.66
N TRP A 110 8.11 -15.57 -9.55
CA TRP A 110 7.16 -14.50 -9.31
C TRP A 110 5.78 -15.11 -9.15
N LYS A 111 5.10 -14.73 -8.07
CA LYS A 111 3.75 -15.16 -7.75
C LYS A 111 2.88 -13.95 -7.56
N GLY A 112 1.63 -14.03 -7.96
CA GLY A 112 0.76 -12.89 -7.80
C GLY A 112 -0.68 -13.18 -8.15
N LEU A 113 -1.44 -12.10 -8.12
CA LEU A 113 -2.86 -12.11 -8.40
C LEU A 113 -3.14 -10.96 -9.36
N ARG A 114 -3.89 -11.25 -10.42
CA ARG A 114 -4.56 -10.23 -11.22
C ARG A 114 -6.03 -10.24 -10.86
N TYR A 115 -6.63 -9.06 -10.76
CA TYR A 115 -8.06 -8.94 -10.56
C TYR A 115 -8.66 -7.99 -11.59
N MET A 116 -9.91 -8.26 -11.95
CA MET A 116 -10.71 -7.43 -12.85
C MET A 116 -12.12 -7.30 -12.26
N LEU A 117 -12.58 -6.05 -12.10
CA LEU A 117 -13.92 -5.74 -11.64
C LEU A 117 -14.84 -5.54 -12.83
N ASP A 118 -15.89 -6.37 -12.90
CA ASP A 118 -17.02 -6.15 -13.79
C ASP A 118 -18.16 -5.55 -12.98
N LEU A 119 -18.22 -4.22 -12.98
CA LEU A 119 -19.23 -3.47 -12.26
C LEU A 119 -20.64 -3.67 -12.83
N SER A 120 -20.76 -3.93 -14.14
CA SER A 120 -22.05 -4.16 -14.80
C SER A 120 -22.68 -5.47 -14.34
N ASN A 121 -21.87 -6.52 -14.24
CA ASN A 121 -22.31 -7.83 -13.76
C ASN A 121 -22.11 -8.03 -12.25
N LYS A 122 -21.63 -7.01 -11.53
CA LYS A 122 -21.33 -7.05 -10.08
C LYS A 122 -20.46 -8.25 -9.71
N SER A 123 -19.44 -8.53 -10.51
CA SER A 123 -18.57 -9.69 -10.33
C SER A 123 -17.10 -9.27 -10.31
N VAL A 124 -16.27 -10.11 -9.70
CA VAL A 124 -14.82 -9.95 -9.68
C VAL A 124 -14.21 -11.23 -10.19
N VAL A 125 -13.33 -11.10 -11.19
CA VAL A 125 -12.50 -12.19 -11.70
C VAL A 125 -11.12 -12.05 -11.07
N ILE A 126 -10.60 -13.15 -10.53
CA ILE A 126 -9.28 -13.21 -9.92
C ILE A 126 -8.51 -14.34 -10.58
N ASP A 127 -7.36 -14.00 -11.16
CA ASP A 127 -6.44 -14.94 -11.79
C ASP A 127 -5.15 -15.02 -10.96
N GLU A 128 -4.71 -16.24 -10.68
CA GLU A 128 -3.41 -16.48 -10.06
C GLU A 128 -2.31 -16.43 -11.13
N LEU A 129 -1.28 -15.63 -10.89
CA LEU A 129 -0.14 -15.45 -11.77
C LEU A 129 1.04 -16.23 -11.21
N HIS A 130 1.60 -17.14 -12.03
CA HIS A 130 2.86 -17.82 -11.76
C HIS A 130 3.80 -17.54 -12.93
N HIS A 131 4.93 -16.89 -12.67
CA HIS A 131 5.94 -16.64 -13.69
C HIS A 131 7.31 -17.12 -13.20
N LYS A 132 7.98 -17.90 -14.05
CA LYS A 132 9.41 -18.17 -13.89
C LYS A 132 10.14 -17.06 -14.62
N ASP A 133 10.80 -16.18 -13.88
CA ASP A 133 11.64 -15.07 -14.36
C ASP A 133 11.05 -14.18 -15.47
N LEU A 134 10.77 -12.90 -15.19
CA LEU A 134 10.42 -11.88 -16.21
C LEU A 134 11.61 -11.52 -17.15
N ALA A 135 12.71 -12.28 -17.10
CA ALA A 135 13.97 -12.02 -17.78
C ALA A 135 14.38 -13.09 -18.82
N SER A 136 13.48 -14.01 -19.21
CA SER A 136 13.72 -14.96 -20.31
C SER A 136 12.93 -14.62 -21.57
#